data_AF-A0A2N5Z818-F1
#
_entry.id   AF-A0A2N5Z818-F1
#
_cell.length_a   1.000
_cell.length_b   1.000
_cell.length_c   1.000
_cell.angle_alpha   90.00
_cell.angle_beta   90.00
_cell.angle_gamma   90.00
#
_symmetry.space_group_name_H-M   'P 1'
#
loop_
_entity.id
_entity.type
_entity.pdbx_description
1 polymer ?
#
loop_
_entity_poly.entity_id
_entity_poly.type
_entity_poly.pdbx_seq_one_letter_code
_entity_poly.pdbx_strand_id
1 'polypeptide(L)'
;MSYLSILFTHMNQYQTHPEQIIKQLFDDLFHHLVLSSFKYVNDYEQAEEIVQDVFVKVWQNFEQVKLIKDLKAYLFKAVKNSSLNFLKHIKVRQKFIQDSEVLAERDENQEHEVMSEFEIKDKVHEAVNKL
;
A
#
# COMPACT_ATOMS: atom_id res chain seq x y z
N MET A 1 -7.82 5.49 22.70
CA MET A 1 -8.10 4.11 23.15
C MET A 1 -7.81 3.19 21.98
N SER A 2 -6.55 2.81 21.83
CA SER A 2 -6.00 2.18 20.61
C SER A 2 -6.45 0.72 20.50
N TYR A 3 -6.64 0.23 19.27
CA TYR A 3 -6.92 -1.19 18.95
C TYR A 3 -6.02 -2.17 19.72
N LEU A 4 -4.82 -1.70 20.10
CA LEU A 4 -3.87 -2.37 21.00
C LEU A 4 -4.47 -2.83 22.34
N SER A 5 -5.36 -2.07 22.97
CA SER A 5 -5.98 -2.45 24.25
C SER A 5 -6.97 -3.60 24.10
N ILE A 6 -7.68 -3.66 22.97
CA ILE A 6 -8.69 -4.70 22.69
C ILE A 6 -7.98 -6.01 22.32
N LEU A 7 -6.93 -5.95 21.50
CA LEU A 7 -6.05 -7.09 21.24
C LEU A 7 -5.40 -7.58 22.55
N PHE A 8 -4.90 -6.67 23.39
CA PHE A 8 -4.26 -7.01 24.66
C PHE A 8 -5.21 -7.66 25.67
N THR A 9 -6.48 -7.24 25.70
CA THR A 9 -7.50 -7.80 26.62
C THR A 9 -7.85 -9.24 26.24
N HIS A 10 -7.89 -9.55 24.94
CA HIS A 10 -8.13 -10.91 24.45
C HIS A 10 -6.94 -11.87 24.66
N MET A 11 -5.71 -11.37 24.92
CA MET A 11 -4.46 -12.16 24.99
C MET A 11 -4.04 -12.62 26.40
N ASN A 12 -4.76 -12.30 27.48
CA ASN A 12 -4.23 -12.44 28.84
C ASN A 12 -4.76 -13.63 29.66
N GLN A 13 -5.30 -14.69 29.05
CA GLN A 13 -6.04 -15.71 29.83
C GLN A 13 -5.52 -17.15 29.88
N TYR A 14 -4.44 -17.56 29.19
CA TYR A 14 -3.99 -18.95 29.32
C TYR A 14 -2.46 -19.18 29.25
N GLN A 15 -2.01 -20.21 29.97
CA GLN A 15 -0.63 -20.52 30.36
C GLN A 15 0.17 -21.21 29.23
N THR A 16 1.34 -20.64 28.87
CA THR A 16 2.28 -21.10 27.83
C THR A 16 1.67 -21.33 26.45
N HIS A 17 1.35 -20.22 25.78
CA HIS A 17 0.76 -20.23 24.44
C HIS A 17 1.64 -19.50 23.42
N PRO A 18 1.47 -19.80 22.12
CA PRO A 18 2.00 -19.01 20.99
C PRO A 18 2.11 -17.51 21.26
N GLU A 19 1.14 -17.00 22.00
CA GLU A 19 0.97 -15.63 22.42
C GLU A 19 2.16 -15.05 23.18
N GLN A 20 2.74 -15.80 24.13
CA GLN A 20 3.87 -15.32 24.92
C GLN A 20 5.15 -15.21 24.08
N ILE A 21 5.39 -16.19 23.20
CA ILE A 21 6.55 -16.19 22.30
C ILE A 21 6.42 -15.03 21.30
N ILE A 22 5.26 -14.88 20.67
CA ILE A 22 5.03 -13.79 19.72
C ILE A 22 5.13 -12.44 20.40
N LYS A 23 4.54 -12.29 21.59
CA LYS A 23 4.65 -11.06 22.39
C LYS A 23 6.10 -10.73 22.68
N GLN A 24 6.90 -11.70 23.11
CA GLN A 24 8.31 -11.45 23.40
C GLN A 24 9.08 -11.06 22.13
N LEU A 25 8.86 -11.74 21.00
CA LEU A 25 9.45 -11.32 19.73
C LEU A 25 9.00 -9.91 19.30
N PHE A 26 7.74 -9.56 19.55
CA PHE A 26 7.22 -8.23 19.28
C PHE A 26 7.96 -7.19 20.12
N ASP A 27 7.98 -7.36 21.44
CA ASP A 27 8.65 -6.45 22.37
C ASP A 27 10.15 -6.29 22.03
N ASP A 28 10.82 -7.37 21.63
CA ASP A 28 12.26 -7.36 21.34
C ASP A 28 12.62 -6.81 19.96
N LEU A 29 11.75 -6.97 18.95
CA LEU A 29 12.12 -6.73 17.55
C LEU A 29 11.30 -5.64 16.86
N PHE A 30 10.14 -5.25 17.39
CA PHE A 30 9.21 -4.36 16.69
C PHE A 30 9.89 -3.10 16.17
N HIS A 31 10.59 -2.37 17.06
CA HIS A 31 11.27 -1.13 16.67
C HIS A 31 12.35 -1.36 15.59
N HIS A 32 13.13 -2.44 15.70
CA HIS A 32 14.15 -2.78 14.70
C HIS A 32 13.55 -3.15 13.34
N LEU A 33 12.39 -3.83 13.35
CA LEU A 33 11.66 -4.20 12.15
C LEU A 33 11.03 -2.96 11.50
N VAL A 34 10.49 -2.03 12.27
CA VAL A 34 9.98 -0.73 11.78
C VAL A 34 11.10 0.06 11.12
N LEU A 35 12.26 0.21 11.77
CA LEU A 35 13.42 0.86 11.16
C LEU A 35 13.89 0.15 9.89
N SER A 36 13.79 -1.18 9.84
CA SER A 36 14.10 -1.93 8.62
C SER A 36 13.10 -1.66 7.50
N SER A 37 11.80 -1.60 7.80
CA SER A 37 10.74 -1.30 6.83
C SER A 37 10.86 0.14 6.32
N PHE A 38 11.12 1.09 7.24
CA PHE A 38 11.31 2.51 6.94
C PHE A 38 12.38 2.76 5.88
N LYS A 39 13.48 2.00 5.88
CA LYS A 39 14.53 2.09 4.84
C LYS A 39 14.00 1.85 3.42
N TYR A 40 12.87 1.19 3.26
CA TYR A 40 12.23 0.95 1.97
C TYR A 40 11.10 1.94 1.70
N VAL A 41 10.17 2.10 2.66
CA VAL A 41 8.94 2.88 2.43
C VAL A 41 9.08 4.37 2.70
N ASN A 42 10.12 4.77 3.44
CA ASN A 42 10.43 6.16 3.83
C ASN A 42 9.24 6.91 4.49
N ASP A 43 8.37 6.16 5.15
CA ASP A 43 7.20 6.63 5.87
C ASP A 43 7.09 5.79 7.16
N TYR A 44 7.04 6.45 8.31
CA TYR A 44 7.06 5.76 9.60
C TYR A 44 5.73 5.07 9.89
N GLU A 45 4.60 5.70 9.56
CA GLU A 45 3.27 5.16 9.80
C GLU A 45 3.03 3.91 8.95
N GLN A 46 3.37 3.98 7.66
CA GLN A 46 3.31 2.81 6.78
C GLN A 46 4.30 1.72 7.20
N ALA A 47 5.50 2.10 7.66
CA ALA A 47 6.47 1.12 8.16
C ALA A 47 5.93 0.37 9.38
N GLU A 48 5.25 1.08 10.29
CA GLU A 48 4.61 0.50 11.47
C GLU A 48 3.48 -0.45 11.09
N GLU A 49 2.57 -0.01 10.23
CA GLU A 49 1.44 -0.80 9.72
C GLU A 49 1.92 -2.11 9.08
N ILE A 50 2.94 -2.04 8.22
CA ILE A 50 3.54 -3.23 7.57
C ILE A 50 4.07 -4.23 8.59
N VAL A 51 4.72 -3.75 9.65
CA VAL A 51 5.30 -4.61 10.68
C VAL A 51 4.19 -5.24 11.51
N GLN A 52 3.16 -4.48 11.89
CA GLN A 52 1.98 -5.00 12.59
C GLN A 52 1.30 -6.12 11.76
N ASP A 53 1.10 -5.90 10.46
CA ASP A 53 0.55 -6.89 9.54
C ASP A 53 1.37 -8.19 9.47
N VAL A 54 2.70 -8.06 9.49
CA VAL A 54 3.60 -9.23 9.52
C VAL A 54 3.43 -10.01 10.82
N PHE A 55 3.33 -9.34 11.97
CA PHE A 55 3.07 -10.01 13.24
C PHE A 55 1.69 -10.68 13.29
N VAL A 56 0.66 -10.06 12.71
CA VAL A 56 -0.67 -10.69 12.57
C VAL A 56 -0.58 -11.96 11.71
N LYS A 57 0.14 -11.94 10.59
CA LYS A 57 0.34 -13.11 9.74
C LYS A 57 1.11 -14.22 10.44
N VAL A 58 2.12 -13.86 11.24
CA VAL A 58 2.89 -14.81 12.05
C VAL A 58 2.02 -15.45 13.12
N TRP A 59 1.16 -14.67 13.77
CA TRP A 59 0.20 -15.17 14.73
C TRP A 59 -0.77 -16.17 14.12
N GLN A 60 -1.41 -15.81 13.02
CA GLN A 60 -2.38 -16.67 12.33
C GLN A 60 -1.77 -18.00 11.85
N ASN A 61 -0.47 -18.00 11.56
CA ASN A 61 0.25 -19.17 11.04
C ASN A 61 1.29 -19.72 12.03
N PHE A 62 1.14 -19.46 13.33
CA PHE A 62 2.18 -19.72 14.31
C PHE A 62 2.65 -21.18 14.34
N GLU A 63 1.74 -22.13 14.18
CA GLU A 63 2.04 -23.57 14.19
C GLU A 63 3.04 -23.98 13.10
N GLN A 64 3.05 -23.28 11.97
CA GLN A 64 4.02 -23.50 10.89
C GLN A 64 5.30 -22.71 11.14
N VAL A 65 5.15 -21.47 11.60
CA VAL A 65 6.24 -20.51 11.81
C VAL A 65 7.16 -20.93 12.96
N LYS A 66 6.64 -21.60 14.00
CA LYS A 66 7.44 -22.11 15.13
C LYS A 66 8.45 -23.19 14.75
N LEU A 67 8.28 -23.83 13.60
CA LEU A 67 9.21 -24.84 13.06
C LEU A 67 10.41 -24.19 12.37
N ILE A 68 10.38 -22.87 12.15
CA ILE A 68 11.48 -22.14 11.52
C ILE A 68 12.63 -22.00 12.51
N LYS A 69 13.81 -22.50 12.12
CA LYS A 69 15.02 -22.51 12.95
C LYS A 69 15.45 -21.11 13.42
N ASP A 70 15.31 -20.09 12.58
CA ASP A 70 15.63 -18.70 12.91
C ASP A 70 14.44 -17.78 12.59
N LEU A 71 13.57 -17.64 13.59
CA LEU A 71 12.36 -16.83 13.49
C LEU A 71 12.69 -15.33 13.34
N LYS A 72 13.80 -14.87 13.91
CA LYS A 72 14.22 -13.47 13.80
C LYS A 72 14.63 -13.15 12.35
N ALA A 73 15.47 -13.97 11.74
CA ALA A 73 15.84 -13.80 10.33
C ALA A 73 14.62 -13.89 9.40
N TYR A 74 13.68 -14.79 9.70
CA TYR A 74 12.41 -14.87 8.99
C TYR A 74 11.61 -13.56 9.07
N LEU A 75 11.46 -12.97 10.26
CA LEU A 75 10.72 -11.71 10.44
C LEU A 75 11.34 -10.56 9.65
N PHE A 76 12.66 -10.39 9.69
CA PHE A 76 13.33 -9.36 8.89
C PHE A 76 13.09 -9.55 7.38
N LYS A 77 13.12 -10.80 6.91
CA LYS A 77 12.83 -11.14 5.51
C LYS A 77 11.35 -10.88 5.16
N ALA A 78 10.44 -11.27 6.04
CA ALA A 78 9.00 -11.07 5.86
C ALA A 78 8.65 -9.57 5.79
N VAL A 79 9.19 -8.76 6.72
CA VAL A 79 9.02 -7.30 6.72
C VAL A 79 9.57 -6.69 5.45
N LYS A 80 10.82 -7.01 5.06
CA LYS A 80 11.40 -6.54 3.80
C LYS A 80 10.50 -6.85 2.60
N ASN A 81 10.01 -8.09 2.50
CA ASN A 81 9.15 -8.51 1.40
C ASN A 81 7.82 -7.75 1.39
N SER A 82 7.20 -7.56 2.57
CA SER A 82 5.98 -6.78 2.70
C SER A 82 6.19 -5.31 2.30
N SER A 83 7.31 -4.69 2.70
CA SER A 83 7.65 -3.32 2.29
C SER A 83 7.82 -3.20 0.78
N LEU A 84 8.50 -4.14 0.13
CA LEU A 84 8.67 -4.13 -1.32
C LEU A 84 7.34 -4.37 -2.06
N ASN A 85 6.48 -5.24 -1.52
CA ASN A 85 5.15 -5.47 -2.08
C ASN A 85 4.28 -4.22 -1.97
N PHE A 86 4.30 -3.54 -0.82
CA PHE A 86 3.61 -2.26 -0.63
C PHE A 86 4.02 -1.23 -1.70
N LEU A 87 5.32 -1.04 -1.91
CA LEU A 87 5.83 -0.14 -2.96
C LEU A 87 5.40 -0.56 -4.37
N LYS A 88 5.35 -1.87 -4.64
CA LYS A 88 4.87 -2.39 -5.92
C LYS A 88 3.39 -2.04 -6.13
N HIS A 89 2.56 -2.16 -5.10
CA HIS A 89 1.15 -1.79 -5.15
C HIS A 89 0.96 -0.29 -5.38
N ILE A 90 1.73 0.56 -4.70
CA ILE A 90 1.73 2.01 -4.95
C ILE A 90 2.08 2.30 -6.41
N LYS A 91 3.15 1.69 -6.93
CA LYS A 91 3.59 1.93 -8.31
C LYS A 91 2.54 1.53 -9.34
N VAL A 92 1.86 0.40 -9.13
CA VAL A 92 0.77 -0.04 -10.00
C VAL A 92 -0.41 0.93 -9.94
N ARG A 93 -0.78 1.39 -8.74
CA ARG A 93 -1.85 2.38 -8.56
C ARG A 93 -1.53 3.71 -9.22
N GLN A 94 -0.30 4.21 -9.05
CA GLN A 94 0.17 5.45 -9.68
C GLN A 94 0.15 5.33 -11.21
N LYS A 95 0.61 4.21 -11.75
CA LYS A 95 0.55 3.97 -13.21
C LYS A 95 -0.90 3.99 -13.71
N PHE A 96 -1.81 3.32 -13.00
CA PHE A 96 -3.22 3.30 -13.39
C PHE A 96 -3.85 4.70 -13.38
N ILE A 97 -3.55 5.51 -12.36
CA ILE A 97 -4.02 6.91 -12.29
C ILE A 97 -3.46 7.72 -13.45
N GLN A 98 -2.15 7.63 -13.71
CA GLN A 98 -1.52 8.36 -14.80
C GLN A 98 -2.05 7.95 -16.18
N ASP A 99 -2.25 6.65 -16.41
CA ASP A 99 -2.85 6.14 -17.65
C ASP A 99 -4.30 6.67 -17.81
N SER A 100 -5.06 6.80 -16.71
CA SER A 100 -6.41 7.37 -16.71
C SER A 100 -6.43 8.88 -16.99
N GLU A 101 -5.50 9.64 -16.41
CA GLU A 101 -5.37 11.09 -16.65
C GLU A 101 -5.01 11.38 -18.10
N VAL A 102 -4.07 10.62 -18.67
CA VAL A 102 -3.68 10.75 -20.10
C VAL A 102 -4.84 10.45 -21.04
N LEU A 103 -5.72 9.50 -20.69
CA LEU A 103 -6.92 9.22 -21.49
C LEU A 103 -7.93 10.37 -21.40
N ALA A 104 -8.18 10.91 -20.21
CA ALA A 104 -9.07 12.06 -20.03
C ALA A 104 -8.58 13.32 -20.77
N GLU A 105 -7.28 13.62 -20.71
CA GLU A 105 -6.69 14.74 -21.46
C GLU A 105 -6.80 14.56 -22.98
N ARG A 106 -6.73 13.32 -23.49
CA ARG A 106 -6.91 13.03 -24.92
C ARG A 106 -8.35 13.25 -25.37
N ASP A 107 -9.31 12.82 -24.57
CA ASP A 107 -10.73 13.01 -24.86
C ASP A 107 -11.08 14.50 -24.87
N GLU A 108 -10.63 15.28 -23.88
CA GLU A 108 -10.83 16.74 -23.85
C GLU A 108 -10.19 17.46 -25.06
N ASN A 109 -8.98 17.07 -25.45
CA ASN A 109 -8.31 17.66 -26.61
C ASN A 109 -9.04 17.33 -27.93
N GLN A 110 -9.56 16.10 -28.08
CA GLN A 110 -10.35 15.72 -29.25
C GLN A 110 -11.67 16.50 -29.34
N GLU A 111 -12.37 16.68 -28.21
CA GLU A 111 -13.60 17.47 -28.17
C GLU A 111 -13.34 18.94 -28.56
N HIS A 112 -12.25 19.52 -28.07
CA HIS A 112 -11.83 20.88 -28.43
C HIS A 112 -11.46 21.01 -29.91
N GLU A 113 -10.76 20.01 -30.48
CA GLU A 113 -10.36 20.01 -31.89
C GLU A 113 -11.60 19.96 -32.80
N VAL A 114 -12.54 19.04 -32.52
CA VAL A 114 -13.81 18.91 -33.27
C VAL A 114 -14.66 20.18 -33.19
N MET A 115 -14.73 20.81 -32.01
CA MET A 115 -15.46 22.06 -31.83
C MET A 115 -14.82 23.20 -32.63
N SER A 116 -13.49 23.29 -32.62
CA SER A 116 -12.75 24.29 -33.39
C SER A 116 -12.95 24.15 -34.91
N GLU A 117 -13.00 22.91 -35.42
CA GLU A 117 -13.30 22.65 -36.84
C GLU A 117 -14.71 23.09 -37.23
N PHE A 118 -15.69 22.88 -36.35
CA PHE A 118 -17.07 23.27 -36.59
C PHE A 118 -17.21 24.80 -36.69
N GLU A 119 -16.60 25.54 -35.76
CA GLU A 119 -16.61 27.01 -35.80
C GLU A 119 -15.95 27.59 -37.05
N ILE A 120 -14.86 26.97 -37.53
CA ILE A 120 -14.18 27.41 -38.75
C ILE A 120 -15.09 27.18 -39.96
N LYS A 121 -15.76 26.02 -40.04
CA LYS A 121 -16.71 25.71 -41.12
C LYS A 121 -17.89 26.67 -41.15
N ASP A 122 -18.46 26.99 -39.99
CA ASP A 122 -19.58 27.94 -39.89
C ASP A 122 -19.18 29.34 -40.36
N LYS A 123 -18.01 29.84 -39.96
CA LYS A 123 -17.49 31.15 -40.42
C LYS A 123 -17.28 31.20 -41.93
N VAL A 124 -16.78 30.12 -42.53
CA VAL A 124 -16.64 30.02 -43.99
C VAL A 124 -18.01 30.04 -44.67
N HIS A 125 -18.98 29.29 -44.14
CA HIS A 125 -20.33 29.21 -44.71
C HIS A 125 -21.06 30.57 -44.62
N GLU A 126 -20.88 31.30 -43.52
CA GLU A 126 -21.44 32.63 -43.34
C GLU A 126 -20.81 33.67 -44.29
N ALA A 127 -19.50 33.58 -44.53
CA ALA A 127 -18.79 34.46 -45.46
C ALA A 127 -19.22 34.22 -46.92
N VAL A 128 -19.47 32.96 -47.30
CA VAL A 128 -19.94 32.61 -48.66
C VAL A 128 -21.39 33.06 -48.90
N ASN A 129 -22.26 33.05 -47.88
CA ASN A 129 -23.65 33.50 -48.00
C ASN A 129 -23.84 35.04 -47.94
N LYS A 130 -22.77 35.80 -47.63
CA LYS A 130 -22.77 37.27 -47.62
C LYS A 130 -22.25 37.90 -48.91
N LEU A 131 -21.85 37.09 -49.90
CA LEU A 131 -21.47 37.49 -51.27
C LEU A 131 -22.65 37.31 -52.23
#